data_AF-A0A7S4FCY5-F1
#
_entry.id   AF-A0A7S4FCY5-F1
#
_cell.length_a   1.000
_cell.length_b   1.000
_cell.length_c   1.000
_cell.angle_alpha   90.00
_cell.angle_beta   90.00
_cell.angle_gamma   90.00
#
_symmetry.space_group_name_H-M   'P 1'
#
loop_
_entity.id
_entity.type
_entity.pdbx_description
1 polymer ?
#
loop_
_entity_poly.entity_id
_entity_poly.type
_entity_poly.pdbx_seq_one_letter_code
_entity_poly.pdbx_strand_id
1 'polypeptide(L)'
;VPSSLQRVGFVMNVSAELIWPIVRDTSCFNMTRKQSGRSVMGKAGARFTKEPHNLTGLNNFKFSGLANSQTLSLTPRAEGGVIMVTKSRKSGRVNKPKKMLNTVTLTKDFRRVAKTIMQETKDYRPDLQKGEFFWTCLRVQIRPMFLALTFLLA
;
A
#
# COMPACT_ATOMS: atom_id res chain seq x y z
N VAL A 1 -31.65 -22.07 9.02
CA VAL A 1 -31.20 -21.59 7.69
C VAL A 1 -29.91 -20.81 7.88
N PRO A 2 -28.75 -21.28 7.36
CA PRO A 2 -27.44 -20.79 7.81
C PRO A 2 -26.93 -19.68 6.88
N SER A 3 -26.70 -18.48 7.41
CA SER A 3 -26.26 -17.32 6.61
C SER A 3 -25.18 -16.52 7.34
N SER A 4 -23.96 -17.00 7.28
CA SER A 4 -22.75 -16.23 6.96
C SER A 4 -21.55 -17.09 7.28
N LEU A 5 -21.01 -17.72 6.24
CA LEU A 5 -19.77 -18.47 6.27
C LEU A 5 -18.72 -17.68 7.07
N GLN A 6 -18.29 -18.25 8.20
CA GLN A 6 -17.02 -17.87 8.81
C GLN A 6 -15.95 -18.01 7.73
N ARG A 7 -15.51 -16.88 7.16
CA ARG A 7 -14.33 -16.84 6.29
C ARG A 7 -13.17 -17.29 7.16
N VAL A 8 -12.67 -18.50 6.90
CA VAL A 8 -11.49 -19.10 7.53
C VAL A 8 -10.45 -18.01 7.81
N GLY A 9 -10.23 -17.73 9.09
CA GLY A 9 -9.47 -16.59 9.56
C GLY A 9 -8.03 -16.64 9.05
N PHE A 10 -7.73 -15.77 8.10
CA PHE A 10 -6.37 -15.39 7.73
C PHE A 10 -5.78 -14.58 8.88
N VAL A 11 -4.87 -15.17 9.66
CA VAL A 11 -4.32 -14.57 10.88
C VAL A 11 -2.80 -14.54 10.75
N MET A 12 -2.22 -13.33 10.75
CA MET A 12 -0.80 -13.17 11.08
C MET A 12 -0.58 -13.69 12.49
N ASN A 13 0.63 -14.21 12.79
CA ASN A 13 0.93 -14.76 14.11
C ASN A 13 0.71 -13.77 15.27
N VAL A 14 0.61 -12.47 14.97
CA VAL A 14 0.32 -11.39 15.90
C VAL A 14 -0.77 -10.49 15.31
N SER A 15 -1.65 -9.96 16.15
CA SER A 15 -2.71 -9.03 15.71
C SER A 15 -2.13 -7.68 15.27
N ALA A 16 -2.75 -7.09 14.24
CA ALA A 16 -2.33 -5.80 13.69
C ALA A 16 -2.43 -4.67 14.73
N GLU A 17 -3.44 -4.73 15.60
CA GLU A 17 -3.69 -3.76 16.67
C GLU A 17 -2.57 -3.71 17.71
N LEU A 18 -1.86 -4.83 17.94
CA LEU A 18 -0.71 -4.86 18.85
C LEU A 18 0.57 -4.37 18.18
N ILE A 19 0.76 -4.67 16.90
CA ILE A 19 1.96 -4.26 16.15
C ILE A 19 1.95 -2.74 15.89
N TRP A 20 0.79 -2.18 15.59
CA TRP A 20 0.67 -0.77 15.21
C TRP A 20 1.22 0.24 16.23
N PRO A 21 0.85 0.19 17.53
CA PRO A 21 1.39 1.13 18.52
C PRO A 21 2.91 1.05 18.65
N ILE A 22 3.50 -0.11 18.35
CA ILE A 22 4.96 -0.27 18.36
C ILE A 22 5.56 0.41 17.10
N VAL A 23 5.06 0.05 15.91
CA VAL A 23 5.63 0.50 14.63
C VAL A 23 5.46 2.01 14.40
N ARG A 24 4.31 2.57 14.79
CA ARG A 24 3.97 3.98 14.49
C ARG A 24 4.94 5.02 15.06
N ASP A 25 5.65 4.67 16.14
CA ASP A 25 6.57 5.58 16.83
C ASP A 25 8.04 5.11 16.74
N THR A 26 8.31 3.80 16.72
CA THR A 26 9.68 3.25 16.82
C THR A 26 10.31 2.81 15.50
N SER A 27 9.53 2.73 14.42
CA SER A 27 10.02 2.24 13.13
C SER A 27 11.10 3.14 12.52
N CYS A 28 12.17 2.54 12.00
CA CYS A 28 13.24 3.25 11.29
C CYS A 28 12.79 3.86 9.95
N PHE A 29 11.63 3.45 9.45
CA PHE A 29 11.05 3.99 8.22
C PHE A 29 10.28 5.31 8.47
N ASN A 30 10.04 5.68 9.73
CA ASN A 30 9.29 6.87 10.08
C ASN A 30 10.10 8.13 9.80
N MET A 31 9.55 8.97 8.92
CA MET A 31 10.10 10.27 8.59
C MET A 31 9.23 11.35 9.22
N THR A 32 9.66 11.87 10.37
CA THR A 32 8.96 12.98 11.03
C THR A 32 9.55 14.30 10.53
N ARG A 33 8.74 15.09 9.82
CA ARG A 33 9.12 16.45 9.45
C ARG A 33 8.46 17.43 10.41
N LYS A 34 9.25 17.97 11.34
CA LYS A 34 8.80 19.08 12.19
C LYS A 34 8.47 20.27 11.26
N GLN A 35 7.23 20.72 11.28
CA GLN A 35 6.84 21.94 10.57
C GLN A 35 6.93 23.12 11.54
N SER A 36 7.56 24.21 11.09
CA SER A 36 7.73 25.42 11.90
C SER A 36 6.44 26.23 12.09
N GLY A 37 5.33 25.84 11.44
CA GLY A 37 4.03 26.50 11.53
C GLY A 37 2.90 25.61 12.07
N ARG A 38 1.75 26.21 12.40
CA ARG A 38 0.51 25.47 12.73
C ARG A 38 -0.01 24.74 11.49
N SER A 39 0.38 23.48 11.32
CA SER A 39 -0.29 22.59 10.36
C SER A 39 -1.61 22.07 10.94
N VAL A 40 -2.52 21.58 10.09
CA VAL A 40 -3.75 20.88 10.51
C VAL A 40 -3.45 19.69 11.44
N MET A 41 -2.24 19.12 11.37
CA MET A 41 -1.76 18.01 12.20
C MET A 41 -0.93 18.46 13.42
N GLY A 42 -0.99 19.74 13.79
CA GLY A 42 -0.31 20.30 14.96
C GLY A 42 1.18 20.59 14.74
N LYS A 43 1.89 20.88 15.85
CA LYS A 43 3.33 21.22 15.86
C LYS A 43 4.24 20.05 15.45
N ALA A 44 3.75 18.82 15.54
CA ALA A 44 4.49 17.62 15.16
C ALA A 44 4.63 17.46 13.63
N GLY A 45 3.81 18.17 12.84
CA GLY A 45 3.79 18.09 11.38
C GLY A 45 3.25 16.76 10.86
N ALA A 46 3.18 16.64 9.53
CA ALA A 46 2.80 15.40 8.88
C ALA A 46 3.84 14.29 9.11
N ARG A 47 3.38 13.11 9.55
CA ARG A 47 4.22 11.91 9.72
C ARG A 47 4.18 11.06 8.46
N PHE A 48 5.31 11.00 7.77
CA PHE A 48 5.48 10.15 6.60
C PHE A 48 6.22 8.88 6.98
N THR A 49 6.07 7.85 6.16
CA THR A 49 6.82 6.60 6.30
C THR A 49 7.33 6.15 4.95
N LYS A 50 8.54 5.59 4.94
CA LYS A 50 9.15 4.92 3.79
C LYS A 50 8.98 3.40 3.86
N GLU A 51 7.99 2.94 4.61
CA GLU A 51 7.71 1.51 4.74
C GLU A 51 7.49 0.86 3.38
N PRO A 52 8.10 -0.31 3.12
CA PRO A 52 7.77 -1.08 1.95
C PRO A 52 6.29 -1.47 2.01
N HIS A 53 5.65 -1.46 0.85
CA HIS A 53 4.24 -1.83 0.68
C HIS A 53 3.20 -0.87 1.30
N ASN A 54 3.55 0.41 1.42
CA ASN A 54 2.59 1.49 1.68
C ASN A 54 2.31 2.27 0.37
N LEU A 55 1.03 2.40 -0.02
CA LEU A 55 0.64 3.12 -1.23
C LEU A 55 0.73 4.65 -1.09
N THR A 56 0.48 5.18 0.10
CA THR A 56 0.34 6.63 0.32
C THR A 56 1.56 7.26 0.97
N GLY A 57 2.46 6.45 1.52
CA GLY A 57 3.62 6.93 2.29
C GLY A 57 3.24 7.66 3.59
N LEU A 58 1.98 7.56 4.01
CA LEU A 58 1.49 8.12 5.27
C LEU A 58 1.65 7.11 6.40
N ASN A 59 2.11 7.58 7.56
CA ASN A 59 2.18 6.76 8.77
C ASN A 59 0.78 6.65 9.41
N ASN A 60 -0.05 5.77 8.86
CA ASN A 60 -1.41 5.48 9.32
C ASN A 60 -1.65 3.96 9.32
N PHE A 61 -2.36 3.47 10.34
CA PHE A 61 -2.71 2.08 10.51
C PHE A 61 -3.32 1.45 9.27
N LYS A 62 -4.22 2.18 8.59
CA LYS A 62 -4.89 1.69 7.38
C LYS A 62 -3.92 1.36 6.26
N PHE A 63 -2.80 2.09 6.14
CA PHE A 63 -1.88 1.97 5.01
C PHE A 63 -0.55 1.28 5.36
N SER A 64 -0.32 0.93 6.62
CA SER A 64 0.94 0.28 7.02
C SER A 64 1.07 -1.10 6.39
N GLY A 65 2.22 -1.31 5.74
CA GLY A 65 2.60 -2.57 5.12
C GLY A 65 3.09 -3.61 6.14
N LEU A 66 3.55 -3.16 7.31
CA LEU A 66 4.14 -4.04 8.32
C LEU A 66 3.08 -4.58 9.30
N ALA A 67 2.20 -3.71 9.78
CA ALA A 67 1.18 -4.08 10.75
C ALA A 67 0.03 -4.88 10.14
N ASN A 68 -0.36 -4.58 8.89
CA ASN A 68 -1.50 -5.24 8.26
C ASN A 68 -1.13 -6.61 7.68
N SER A 69 -2.05 -7.55 7.85
CA SER A 69 -1.98 -8.88 7.25
C SER A 69 -2.20 -8.84 5.74
N GLN A 70 -3.05 -7.91 5.29
CA GLN A 70 -3.36 -7.69 3.88
C GLN A 70 -2.78 -6.36 3.43
N THR A 71 -1.95 -6.40 2.40
CA THR A 71 -1.29 -5.20 1.85
C THR A 71 -1.24 -5.29 0.35
N LEU A 72 -1.45 -4.16 -0.31
CA LEU A 72 -1.37 -4.02 -1.75
C LEU A 72 -0.40 -2.89 -2.05
N SER A 73 0.56 -3.15 -2.93
CA SER A 73 1.58 -2.20 -3.33
C SER A 73 1.70 -2.19 -4.84
N LEU A 74 1.87 -1.00 -5.41
CA LEU A 74 2.04 -0.79 -6.84
C LEU A 74 3.38 -0.09 -7.06
N THR A 75 4.26 -0.73 -7.80
CA THR A 75 5.59 -0.21 -8.15
C THR A 75 5.70 -0.10 -9.66
N PRO A 76 6.17 1.03 -10.21
CA PRO A 76 6.41 1.13 -11.64
C PRO A 76 7.57 0.25 -12.06
N ARG A 77 7.49 -0.29 -13.27
CA ARG A 77 8.60 -0.98 -13.92
C ARG A 77 9.33 -0.01 -14.85
N ALA A 78 10.67 -0.09 -14.88
CA ALA A 78 11.50 0.70 -15.79
C ALA A 78 11.16 0.46 -17.27
N GLU A 79 10.93 -0.80 -17.65
CA GLU A 79 10.56 -1.25 -19.01
C GLU A 79 9.10 -0.95 -19.41
N GLY A 80 8.40 -0.11 -18.65
CA GLY A 80 6.96 0.11 -18.81
C GLY A 80 6.11 -0.97 -18.14
N GLY A 81 4.94 -0.54 -17.63
CA GLY A 81 4.02 -1.38 -16.86
C GLY A 81 4.19 -1.27 -15.35
N VAL A 82 3.43 -2.09 -14.62
CA VAL A 82 3.26 -2.01 -13.16
C VAL A 82 3.51 -3.36 -12.53
N ILE A 83 4.25 -3.35 -11.44
CA ILE A 83 4.43 -4.50 -10.57
C ILE A 83 3.45 -4.34 -9.41
N MET A 84 2.46 -5.21 -9.35
CA MET A 84 1.54 -5.34 -8.22
C MET A 84 2.11 -6.36 -7.24
N VAL A 85 2.32 -5.94 -5.99
CA VAL A 85 2.78 -6.81 -4.90
C VAL A 85 1.66 -6.93 -3.88
N THR A 86 1.29 -8.16 -3.55
CA THR A 86 0.29 -8.48 -2.53
C THR A 86 0.85 -9.47 -1.50
N LYS A 87 0.36 -9.42 -0.26
CA LYS A 87 0.67 -10.46 0.71
C LYS A 87 -0.16 -11.71 0.45
N SER A 88 0.50 -12.86 0.48
CA SER A 88 -0.10 -14.17 0.23
C SER A 88 -1.14 -14.50 1.29
N ARG A 89 -2.31 -14.99 0.85
CA ARG A 89 -3.38 -15.48 1.75
C ARG A 89 -3.09 -16.86 2.33
N LYS A 90 -2.07 -17.57 1.81
CA LYS A 90 -1.78 -18.96 2.18
C LYS A 90 -1.09 -19.00 3.55
N SER A 91 -1.73 -19.62 4.55
CA SER A 91 -1.22 -19.74 5.93
C SER A 91 0.24 -20.19 6.01
N GLY A 92 0.63 -21.21 5.24
CA GLY A 92 2.00 -21.72 5.20
C GLY A 92 3.07 -20.77 4.61
N ARG A 93 2.66 -19.62 4.05
CA ARG A 93 3.54 -18.58 3.50
C ARG A 93 3.57 -17.30 4.35
N VAL A 94 2.61 -17.11 5.26
CA VAL A 94 2.52 -15.89 6.08
C VAL A 94 3.74 -15.75 6.99
N ASN A 95 4.18 -16.81 7.64
CA ASN A 95 5.32 -16.75 8.55
C ASN A 95 6.69 -16.79 7.83
N LYS A 96 6.70 -16.81 6.49
CA LYS A 96 7.91 -16.96 5.68
C LYS A 96 8.14 -15.69 4.87
N PRO A 97 8.96 -14.73 5.34
CA PRO A 97 9.09 -13.42 4.70
C PRO A 97 9.44 -13.51 3.21
N LYS A 98 10.32 -14.45 2.84
CA LYS A 98 10.71 -14.69 1.43
C LYS A 98 9.56 -15.14 0.52
N LYS A 99 8.57 -15.87 1.05
CA LYS A 99 7.44 -16.44 0.27
C LYS A 99 6.12 -15.71 0.54
N MET A 100 6.12 -14.74 1.44
CA MET A 100 4.93 -13.99 1.86
C MET A 100 4.45 -13.06 0.74
N LEU A 101 5.36 -12.55 -0.08
CA LEU A 101 5.04 -11.60 -1.15
C LEU A 101 4.71 -12.33 -2.45
N ASN A 102 3.54 -12.02 -3.01
CA ASN A 102 3.14 -12.42 -4.34
C ASN A 102 3.32 -11.22 -5.28
N THR A 103 4.18 -11.36 -6.26
CA THR A 103 4.47 -10.33 -7.25
C THR A 103 3.80 -10.68 -8.57
N VAL A 104 3.02 -9.75 -9.11
CA VAL A 104 2.32 -9.87 -10.39
C VAL A 104 2.74 -8.70 -11.29
N THR A 105 3.30 -9.00 -12.45
CA THR A 105 3.68 -7.99 -13.44
C THR A 105 2.53 -7.75 -14.41
N LEU A 106 2.07 -6.50 -14.49
CA LEU A 106 1.00 -6.05 -15.37
C LEU A 106 1.59 -5.12 -16.43
N THR A 107 1.71 -5.60 -17.66
CA THR A 107 2.33 -4.88 -18.79
C THR A 107 1.33 -4.31 -19.80
N LYS A 108 0.02 -4.39 -19.49
CA LYS A 108 -1.07 -3.97 -20.38
C LYS A 108 -1.32 -2.46 -20.31
N ASP A 109 -2.25 -1.99 -21.14
CA ASP A 109 -2.74 -0.59 -21.14
C ASP A 109 -3.28 -0.15 -19.78
N PHE A 110 -3.14 1.14 -19.45
CA PHE A 110 -3.56 1.72 -18.17
C PHE A 110 -4.99 1.33 -17.76
N ARG A 111 -5.96 1.40 -18.68
CA ARG A 111 -7.37 1.05 -18.41
C ARG A 111 -7.53 -0.43 -18.05
N ARG A 112 -6.79 -1.31 -18.72
CA ARG A 112 -6.82 -2.76 -18.47
C ARG A 112 -6.15 -3.09 -17.14
N VAL A 113 -5.00 -2.47 -16.86
CA VAL A 113 -4.28 -2.59 -15.57
C VAL A 113 -5.17 -2.13 -14.42
N ALA A 114 -5.79 -0.95 -14.53
CA ALA A 114 -6.70 -0.43 -13.52
C ALA A 114 -7.87 -1.40 -13.25
N LYS A 115 -8.48 -1.96 -14.30
CA LYS A 115 -9.56 -2.94 -14.16
C LYS A 115 -9.10 -4.22 -13.44
N THR A 116 -7.93 -4.74 -13.78
CA THR A 116 -7.36 -5.91 -13.10
C THR A 116 -7.11 -5.62 -11.63
N ILE A 117 -6.49 -4.48 -11.30
CA ILE A 117 -6.20 -4.14 -9.90
C ILE A 117 -7.50 -3.93 -9.11
N MET A 118 -8.52 -3.29 -9.70
CA MET A 118 -9.83 -3.18 -9.06
C MET A 118 -10.42 -4.56 -8.76
N GLN A 119 -10.38 -5.50 -9.71
CA GLN A 119 -10.93 -6.83 -9.50
C GLN A 119 -10.21 -7.58 -8.37
N GLU A 120 -8.87 -7.56 -8.35
CA GLU A 120 -8.06 -8.19 -7.31
C GLU A 120 -8.28 -7.54 -5.92
N THR A 121 -8.49 -6.22 -5.90
CA THR A 121 -8.70 -5.46 -4.67
C THR A 121 -10.11 -5.67 -4.09
N LYS A 122 -11.11 -5.95 -4.93
CA LYS A 122 -12.52 -6.08 -4.52
C LYS A 122 -12.71 -7.15 -3.45
N ASP A 123 -12.11 -8.32 -3.66
CA ASP A 123 -12.24 -9.46 -2.77
C ASP A 123 -11.15 -9.48 -1.68
N TYR A 124 -10.11 -8.63 -1.81
CA TYR A 124 -9.00 -8.56 -0.88
C TYR A 124 -9.18 -7.46 0.17
N ARG A 125 -9.33 -6.21 -0.29
CA ARG A 125 -9.45 -5.01 0.54
C ARG A 125 -10.37 -3.96 -0.13
N PRO A 126 -11.70 -4.10 -0.01
CA PRO A 126 -12.64 -3.19 -0.66
C PRO A 126 -12.55 -1.75 -0.13
N ASP A 127 -11.98 -1.56 1.07
CA ASP A 127 -11.76 -0.28 1.72
C ASP A 127 -10.74 0.63 1.01
N LEU A 128 -9.87 0.04 0.18
CA LEU A 128 -8.88 0.77 -0.62
C LEU A 128 -9.43 1.26 -1.96
N GLN A 129 -10.54 0.69 -2.45
CA GLN A 129 -11.12 1.06 -3.75
C GLN A 129 -11.84 2.41 -3.74
N LYS A 130 -12.44 2.78 -2.61
CA LYS A 130 -13.28 3.98 -2.48
C LYS A 130 -12.51 5.30 -2.36
N GLY A 131 -11.19 5.27 -2.29
CA GLY A 131 -10.39 6.48 -2.13
C GLY A 131 -9.99 7.10 -3.46
N GLU A 132 -10.16 8.43 -3.60
CA GLU A 132 -9.48 9.21 -4.64
C GLU A 132 -7.98 8.87 -4.70
N PHE A 133 -7.35 8.68 -3.53
CA PHE A 133 -5.95 8.32 -3.36
C PHE A 133 -5.51 7.10 -4.17
N PHE A 134 -6.38 6.10 -4.39
CA PHE A 134 -6.03 4.92 -5.17
C PHE A 134 -5.83 5.29 -6.64
N TRP A 135 -6.74 6.11 -7.20
CA TRP A 135 -6.65 6.59 -8.57
C TRP A 135 -5.52 7.60 -8.77
N THR A 136 -5.28 8.47 -7.79
CA THR A 136 -4.18 9.43 -7.84
C THR A 136 -2.83 8.72 -7.79
N CYS A 137 -2.65 7.74 -6.89
CA CYS A 137 -1.43 6.96 -6.79
C CYS A 137 -1.19 6.11 -8.05
N LEU A 138 -2.23 5.48 -8.60
CA LEU A 138 -2.15 4.76 -9.87
C LEU A 138 -1.70 5.67 -11.03
N ARG A 139 -2.19 6.92 -11.08
CA ARG A 139 -1.79 7.88 -12.11
C ARG A 139 -0.34 8.35 -11.95
N VAL A 140 0.10 8.63 -10.73
CA VAL A 140 1.47 9.09 -10.42
C VAL A 140 2.49 7.98 -10.66
N GLN A 141 2.21 6.76 -10.21
CA GLN A 141 3.15 5.64 -10.38
C GLN A 141 3.29 5.22 -11.85
N ILE A 142 2.25 5.28 -12.67
CA ILE A 142 2.29 4.74 -14.05
C ILE A 142 2.80 5.75 -15.09
N ARG A 143 2.85 7.05 -14.76
CA ARG A 143 3.31 8.10 -15.69
C ARG A 143 4.68 8.71 -15.34
N PRO A 144 5.74 7.95 -15.00
CA PRO A 144 7.01 8.58 -14.64
C PRO A 144 7.72 9.27 -15.83
N MET A 145 7.28 9.08 -17.09
CA MET A 145 7.96 9.69 -18.25
C MET A 145 7.41 11.06 -18.69
N PHE A 146 6.16 11.41 -18.41
CA PHE A 146 5.56 12.62 -19.00
C PHE A 146 5.81 13.91 -18.19
N LEU A 147 6.11 13.80 -16.89
CA LEU A 147 6.35 14.97 -16.03
C LEU A 147 7.83 15.35 -15.92
N ALA A 148 8.76 14.45 -16.25
CA ALA A 148 10.18 14.76 -16.25
C ALA A 148 10.57 15.70 -17.40
N LEU A 149 9.89 15.63 -18.55
CA LEU A 149 10.18 16.49 -19.69
C LEU A 149 9.66 17.93 -19.55
N THR A 150 8.68 18.16 -18.67
CA THR A 150 8.12 19.51 -18.42
C THR A 150 8.88 20.29 -17.34
N PHE A 151 9.74 19.63 -16.56
CA PHE A 151 10.54 20.28 -15.50
C PHE A 151 12.00 20.54 -15.91
N LEU A 152 12.46 20.06 -17.08
CA LEU A 152 13.83 20.26 -17.57
C LEU A 152 13.93 21.32 -18.68
N LEU A 153 12.82 21.99 -19.02
CA LEU A 153 12.71 23.05 -20.02
C LEU A 153 12.19 24.38 -19.43
N ALA A 154 12.39 24.59 -18.13
CA ALA A 154 12.13 25.87 -17.46
C ALA A 154 13.44 26.43 -16.89
#